data_AF-A0A9B0TSJ8-F1
#
_entry.id   AF-A0A9B0TSJ8-F1
#
_cell.length_a   1.000
_cell.length_b   1.000
_cell.length_c   1.000
_cell.angle_alpha   90.00
_cell.angle_beta   90.00
_cell.angle_gamma   90.00
#
_symmetry.space_group_name_H-M   'P 1'
#
loop_
_entity.id
_entity.type
_entity.pdbx_description
1 polymer ?
#
loop_
_entity_poly.entity_id
_entity_poly.type
_entity_poly.pdbx_seq_one_letter_code
_entity_poly.pdbx_strand_id
1 'polypeptide(L)'
;MGLLTGEALTTLAVALAIFLLLVDLMHRRVRWAARYPPGPVPLPGLGNLLQLDFQDMPHSINQLRRRFGDVFSLQLAWTPVVVLSGLEAVREALVLRGEDTADRPYVPTSGYMGFAPRQVTTAVILALSGQAWREQRCFSLSTLCNLELDKKSLEQWVILEATFLWATFESQARENWCGGRLLHRTLLPGCLFSLVDCLNKAVSNVISH
;
A
#
# COMPACT_ATOMS: atom_id res chain seq x y z
N MET A 1 -26.99 -18.29 -58.30
CA MET A 1 -26.70 -17.08 -57.50
C MET A 1 -26.46 -17.49 -56.04
N GLY A 2 -25.50 -18.40 -55.82
CA GLY A 2 -25.38 -19.14 -54.57
C GLY A 2 -24.19 -18.69 -53.72
N LEU A 3 -24.37 -18.81 -52.40
CA LEU A 3 -23.35 -19.22 -51.43
C LEU A 3 -22.14 -18.31 -51.19
N LEU A 4 -22.23 -16.99 -51.42
CA LEU A 4 -21.15 -16.04 -51.08
C LEU A 4 -21.43 -15.14 -49.86
N THR A 5 -22.54 -15.33 -49.14
CA THR A 5 -23.06 -14.26 -48.26
C THR A 5 -22.85 -14.44 -46.76
N GLY A 6 -22.51 -15.64 -46.26
CA GLY A 6 -22.32 -15.91 -44.84
C GLY A 6 -20.85 -15.92 -44.41
N GLU A 7 -20.09 -16.90 -44.89
CA GLU A 7 -18.69 -17.12 -44.50
C GLU A 7 -17.74 -15.99 -44.90
N ALA A 8 -17.99 -15.33 -46.04
CA ALA A 8 -17.22 -14.17 -46.46
C ALA A 8 -17.51 -12.95 -45.56
N LEU A 9 -18.74 -12.81 -45.08
CA LEU A 9 -19.13 -11.71 -44.19
C LEU A 9 -18.54 -11.93 -42.78
N THR A 10 -18.56 -13.16 -42.28
CA THR A 10 -17.97 -13.50 -40.97
C THR A 10 -16.46 -13.31 -40.98
N THR A 11 -15.76 -13.77 -42.03
CA THR A 11 -14.31 -13.58 -42.17
C THR A 11 -13.92 -12.11 -42.28
N LEU A 12 -14.65 -11.30 -43.05
CA LEU A 12 -14.45 -9.85 -43.11
C LEU A 12 -14.71 -9.16 -41.76
N ALA A 13 -15.76 -9.57 -41.04
CA ALA A 13 -16.07 -9.02 -39.73
C ALA A 13 -14.99 -9.35 -38.69
N VAL A 14 -14.48 -10.59 -38.69
CA VAL A 14 -13.37 -11.01 -37.82
C VAL A 14 -12.09 -10.26 -38.18
N ALA A 15 -11.76 -10.15 -39.47
CA ALA A 15 -10.58 -9.41 -39.92
C ALA A 15 -10.66 -7.92 -39.52
N LEU A 16 -11.83 -7.29 -39.65
CA LEU A 16 -12.06 -5.92 -39.22
C LEU A 16 -11.94 -5.79 -37.69
N ALA A 17 -12.50 -6.72 -36.92
CA ALA A 17 -12.40 -6.72 -35.47
C ALA A 17 -10.93 -6.85 -35.00
N ILE A 18 -10.15 -7.74 -35.62
CA ILE A 18 -8.71 -7.89 -35.34
C ILE A 18 -7.96 -6.62 -35.72
N PHE A 19 -8.26 -6.03 -36.88
CA PHE A 19 -7.63 -4.78 -37.32
C PHE A 19 -7.91 -3.63 -36.33
N LEU A 20 -9.16 -3.44 -35.92
CA LEU A 20 -9.55 -2.43 -34.94
C LEU A 20 -8.87 -2.68 -33.59
N LEU A 21 -8.78 -3.93 -33.15
CA LEU A 21 -8.07 -4.31 -31.93
C LEU A 21 -6.58 -3.96 -32.02
N LEU A 22 -5.92 -4.26 -33.14
CA LEU A 22 -4.51 -3.93 -33.35
C LEU A 22 -4.27 -2.42 -33.35
N VAL A 23 -5.13 -1.65 -34.02
CA VAL A 23 -5.06 -0.19 -34.03
C VAL A 23 -5.24 0.37 -32.62
N ASP A 24 -6.21 -0.13 -31.84
CA ASP A 24 -6.41 0.28 -30.44
C ASP A 24 -5.19 -0.06 -29.57
N LEU A 25 -4.65 -1.28 -29.70
CA LEU A 25 -3.43 -1.68 -28.97
C LEU A 25 -2.22 -0.82 -29.34
N MET A 26 -2.03 -0.52 -30.63
CA MET A 26 -0.97 0.38 -31.09
C MET A 26 -1.17 1.79 -30.53
N HIS A 27 -2.39 2.32 -30.58
CA HIS A 27 -2.69 3.65 -30.06
C HIS A 27 -2.48 3.74 -28.54
N ARG A 28 -2.86 2.70 -27.79
CA ARG A 28 -2.55 2.59 -26.35
C ARG A 28 -1.04 2.54 -26.11
N ARG A 29 -0.29 1.76 -26.89
CA ARG A 29 1.17 1.64 -26.77
C ARG A 29 1.90 2.95 -27.04
N VAL A 30 1.50 3.69 -28.09
CA VAL A 30 2.09 5.00 -28.42
C VAL A 30 1.82 6.00 -27.31
N ARG A 31 0.57 6.07 -26.81
CA ARG A 31 0.23 6.95 -25.68
C ARG A 31 0.99 6.59 -24.41
N TRP A 32 1.24 5.31 -24.16
CA TRP A 32 2.04 4.86 -23.04
C TRP A 32 3.49 5.35 -23.14
N ALA A 33 4.15 5.06 -24.27
CA ALA A 33 5.55 5.41 -24.49
C ALA A 33 5.80 6.93 -24.45
N ALA A 34 4.79 7.75 -24.78
CA ALA A 34 4.90 9.21 -24.75
C ALA A 34 4.74 9.82 -23.34
N ARG A 35 4.06 9.13 -22.41
CA ARG A 35 3.68 9.70 -21.11
C ARG A 35 4.46 9.14 -19.93
N TYR A 36 5.01 7.94 -20.07
CA TYR A 36 5.61 7.21 -18.96
C TYR A 36 7.12 6.98 -19.18
N PRO A 37 7.88 6.86 -18.08
CA PRO A 37 9.30 6.51 -18.15
C PRO A 37 9.51 5.14 -18.80
N PRO A 38 10.74 4.83 -19.25
CA PRO A 38 11.05 3.54 -19.87
C PRO A 38 10.62 2.37 -18.98
N GLY A 39 10.15 1.29 -19.58
CA GLY A 39 9.64 0.14 -18.85
C GLY A 39 9.44 -1.07 -19.76
N PRO A 40 9.24 -2.26 -19.19
CA PRO A 40 9.00 -3.45 -19.98
C PRO A 40 7.67 -3.33 -20.73
N VAL A 41 7.63 -3.94 -21.93
CA VAL A 41 6.49 -3.82 -22.83
C VAL A 41 5.29 -4.55 -22.22
N PRO A 42 4.17 -3.85 -21.96
CA PRO A 42 2.99 -4.46 -21.37
C PRO A 42 2.27 -5.38 -22.35
N LEU A 43 1.83 -6.54 -21.85
CA LEU A 43 0.98 -7.45 -22.59
C LEU A 43 -0.44 -6.88 -22.71
N PRO A 44 -1.17 -7.16 -23.81
CA PRO A 44 -2.56 -6.72 -23.95
C PRO A 44 -3.43 -7.30 -22.82
N GLY A 45 -4.23 -6.44 -22.19
CA GLY A 45 -5.15 -6.80 -21.09
C GLY A 45 -4.49 -6.97 -19.71
N LEU A 46 -3.46 -7.82 -19.61
CA LEU A 46 -2.80 -8.14 -18.33
C LEU A 46 -1.66 -7.17 -17.96
N GLY A 47 -1.08 -6.47 -18.93
CA GLY A 47 0.08 -5.62 -18.72
C GLY A 47 1.34 -6.42 -18.38
N ASN A 48 2.03 -6.04 -17.31
CA ASN A 48 3.28 -6.64 -16.82
C ASN A 48 3.05 -7.65 -15.69
N LEU A 49 1.81 -8.05 -15.40
CA LEU A 49 1.52 -9.02 -14.33
C LEU A 49 2.27 -10.35 -14.52
N LEU A 50 2.37 -10.84 -15.76
CA LEU A 50 3.07 -12.10 -16.06
C LEU A 50 4.59 -11.97 -16.06
N GLN A 51 5.11 -10.74 -16.06
CA GLN A 51 6.55 -10.46 -16.08
C GLN A 51 7.10 -10.20 -14.67
N LEU A 52 6.22 -10.12 -13.67
CA LEU A 52 6.54 -9.92 -12.27
C LEU A 52 6.35 -11.22 -11.51
N ASP A 53 7.34 -11.56 -10.69
CA ASP A 53 7.18 -12.61 -9.70
C ASP A 53 6.56 -12.02 -8.43
N PHE A 54 5.36 -12.49 -8.09
CA PHE A 54 4.62 -12.07 -6.89
C PHE A 54 5.07 -12.78 -5.63
N GLN A 55 5.80 -13.89 -5.73
CA GLN A 55 6.39 -14.57 -4.57
C GLN A 55 7.60 -13.78 -4.08
N ASP A 56 8.48 -13.38 -5.00
CA ASP A 56 9.69 -12.61 -4.72
C ASP A 56 9.69 -11.24 -5.42
N MET A 57 8.72 -10.40 -5.06
CA MET A 57 8.54 -9.06 -5.63
C MET A 57 9.79 -8.14 -5.51
N PRO A 58 10.50 -8.08 -4.36
CA PRO A 58 11.70 -7.24 -4.26
C PRO A 58 12.80 -7.66 -5.24
N HIS A 59 12.93 -8.96 -5.50
CA HIS A 59 13.93 -9.50 -6.43
C HIS A 59 13.60 -9.12 -7.87
N SER A 60 12.35 -9.35 -8.29
CA SER A 60 11.89 -9.04 -9.65
C SER A 60 11.96 -7.54 -9.96
N ILE A 61 11.59 -6.68 -9.02
CA ILE A 61 11.74 -5.22 -9.13
C ILE A 61 13.22 -4.82 -9.28
N ASN A 62 14.12 -5.42 -8.50
CA ASN A 62 15.55 -5.12 -8.58
C ASN A 62 16.14 -5.56 -9.94
N GLN A 63 15.69 -6.68 -10.49
CA GLN A 63 16.08 -7.12 -11.84
C GLN A 63 15.63 -6.12 -12.91
N LEU A 64 14.40 -5.61 -12.79
CA LEU A 64 13.88 -4.58 -13.69
C LEU A 64 14.64 -3.26 -13.54
N ARG A 65 14.96 -2.85 -12.31
CA ARG A 65 15.80 -1.68 -12.04
C ARG A 65 17.15 -1.77 -12.75
N ARG A 66 17.83 -2.93 -12.70
CA ARG A 66 19.10 -3.13 -13.42
C ARG A 66 18.99 -2.96 -14.93
N ARG A 67 17.80 -3.19 -15.50
CA ARG A 67 17.56 -3.18 -16.94
C ARG A 67 17.04 -1.83 -17.46
N PHE A 68 16.18 -1.15 -16.69
CA PHE A 68 15.49 0.08 -17.08
C PHE A 68 15.97 1.32 -16.33
N GLY A 69 16.74 1.14 -15.25
CA GLY A 69 17.26 2.21 -14.41
C GLY A 69 16.44 2.44 -13.14
N ASP A 70 16.74 3.56 -12.50
CA ASP A 70 16.19 3.94 -11.20
C ASP A 70 14.71 4.36 -11.25
N VAL A 71 14.23 4.86 -12.40
CA VAL A 71 12.82 5.24 -12.61
C VAL A 71 12.27 4.49 -13.80
N PHE A 72 11.27 3.63 -13.59
CA PHE A 72 10.66 2.85 -14.65
C PHE A 72 9.15 2.66 -14.49
N SER A 73 8.46 2.41 -15.59
CA SER A 73 7.00 2.22 -15.61
C SER A 73 6.59 0.75 -15.68
N LEU A 74 5.50 0.41 -15.02
CA LEU A 74 4.84 -0.89 -15.04
C LEU A 74 3.34 -0.71 -15.25
N GLN A 75 2.71 -1.63 -15.98
CA GLN A 75 1.26 -1.69 -16.11
C GLN A 75 0.74 -2.90 -15.35
N LEU A 76 0.02 -2.71 -14.24
CA LEU A 76 -0.62 -3.81 -13.50
C LEU A 76 -2.08 -3.92 -13.93
N ALA A 77 -2.37 -4.81 -14.89
CA ALA A 77 -3.67 -4.89 -15.57
C ALA A 77 -4.13 -3.53 -16.12
N TRP A 78 -5.03 -2.85 -15.40
CA TRP A 78 -5.60 -1.55 -15.76
C TRP A 78 -4.93 -0.37 -15.05
N THR A 79 -4.08 -0.64 -14.05
CA THR A 79 -3.47 0.38 -13.20
C THR A 79 -2.03 0.67 -13.64
N PRO A 80 -1.73 1.90 -14.09
CA PRO A 80 -0.35 2.31 -14.33
C PRO A 80 0.40 2.52 -13.02
N VAL A 81 1.64 2.04 -12.95
CA VAL A 81 2.52 2.16 -11.79
C VAL A 81 3.88 2.68 -12.23
N VAL A 82 4.42 3.64 -11.51
CA VAL A 82 5.80 4.10 -11.68
C VAL A 82 6.59 3.66 -10.46
N VAL A 83 7.65 2.90 -10.68
CA VAL A 83 8.55 2.44 -9.62
C VAL A 83 9.71 3.41 -9.52
N LEU A 84 9.92 3.92 -8.31
CA LEU A 84 11.02 4.80 -7.96
C LEU A 84 12.01 4.00 -7.12
N SER A 85 13.21 3.82 -7.66
CA SER A 85 14.32 3.14 -7.01
C SER A 85 15.49 4.13 -6.90
N GLY A 86 16.11 4.22 -5.72
CA GLY A 86 17.23 5.14 -5.48
C GLY A 86 16.84 6.40 -4.72
N LEU A 87 17.81 6.93 -3.98
CA LEU A 87 17.58 8.01 -3.03
C LEU A 87 17.14 9.31 -3.70
N GLU A 88 17.74 9.67 -4.83
CA GLU A 88 17.45 10.91 -5.55
C GLU A 88 16.01 10.92 -6.09
N ALA A 89 15.61 9.85 -6.80
CA ALA A 89 14.26 9.72 -7.34
C ALA A 89 13.17 9.69 -6.24
N VAL A 90 13.43 8.99 -5.13
CA VAL A 90 12.51 8.94 -3.99
C VAL A 90 12.42 10.31 -3.30
N ARG A 91 13.54 11.00 -3.09
CA ARG A 91 13.57 12.34 -2.50
C ARG A 91 12.83 13.34 -3.38
N GLU A 92 13.04 13.30 -4.69
CA GLU A 92 12.33 14.20 -5.61
C GLU A 92 10.82 13.98 -5.55
N ALA A 93 10.36 12.73 -5.66
CA ALA A 93 8.94 12.44 -5.66
C ALA A 93 8.26 12.70 -4.31
N LEU A 94 8.85 12.23 -3.21
CA LEU A 94 8.20 12.26 -1.89
C LEU A 94 8.45 13.54 -1.09
N VAL A 95 9.55 14.26 -1.36
CA VAL A 95 9.92 15.48 -0.63
C VAL A 95 9.68 16.71 -1.49
N LEU A 96 10.31 16.79 -2.67
CA LEU A 96 10.18 17.98 -3.54
C LEU A 96 8.79 18.10 -4.16
N ARG A 97 8.19 16.97 -4.56
CA ARG A 97 6.85 16.86 -5.13
C ARG A 97 5.86 16.19 -4.17
N GLY A 98 6.11 16.31 -2.86
CA GLY A 98 5.34 15.62 -1.84
C GLY A 98 3.84 15.96 -1.85
N GLU A 99 3.46 17.19 -2.21
CA GLU A 99 2.03 17.57 -2.31
C GLU A 99 1.31 16.84 -3.46
N ASP A 100 1.99 16.65 -4.59
CA ASP A 100 1.46 15.96 -5.77
C ASP A 100 1.42 14.44 -5.58
N THR A 101 2.30 13.88 -4.73
CA THR A 101 2.44 12.44 -4.49
C THR A 101 1.88 11.99 -3.14
N ALA A 102 1.29 12.90 -2.37
CA ALA A 102 0.77 12.62 -1.04
C ALA A 102 -0.43 11.66 -1.04
N ASP A 103 -1.14 11.53 -2.16
CA ASP A 103 -2.38 10.76 -2.22
C ASP A 103 -2.16 9.25 -2.16
N ARG A 104 -3.24 8.50 -1.95
CA ARG A 104 -3.24 7.03 -1.88
C ARG A 104 -4.15 6.44 -2.94
N PRO A 105 -3.73 5.36 -3.63
CA PRO A 105 -4.62 4.67 -4.55
C PRO A 105 -5.79 4.08 -3.78
N TYR A 106 -6.99 4.18 -4.35
CA TYR A 106 -8.16 3.51 -3.78
C TYR A 106 -7.95 1.99 -3.81
N VAL A 107 -7.95 1.38 -2.62
CA VAL A 107 -7.85 -0.08 -2.49
C VAL A 107 -9.25 -0.63 -2.19
N PRO A 108 -9.86 -1.46 -3.06
CA PRO A 108 -11.23 -1.95 -2.85
C PRO A 108 -11.43 -2.70 -1.52
N THR A 109 -10.38 -3.33 -0.98
CA THR A 109 -10.41 -3.98 0.33
C THR A 109 -10.62 -3.02 1.49
N SER A 110 -10.32 -1.72 1.33
CA SER A 110 -10.54 -0.71 2.38
C SER A 110 -12.03 -0.60 2.74
N GLY A 111 -12.93 -0.73 1.76
CA GLY A 111 -14.38 -0.68 2.00
C GLY A 111 -14.89 -1.84 2.87
N TYR A 112 -14.35 -3.04 2.68
CA TYR A 112 -14.71 -4.22 3.48
C TYR A 112 -14.20 -4.14 4.92
N MET A 113 -13.12 -3.41 5.15
CA MET A 113 -12.53 -3.18 6.48
C MET A 113 -13.17 -1.98 7.23
N GLY A 114 -14.19 -1.33 6.67
CA GLY A 114 -14.80 -0.13 7.27
C GLY A 114 -13.98 1.15 7.07
N PHE A 115 -12.99 1.14 6.16
CA PHE A 115 -12.17 2.29 5.76
C PHE A 115 -12.72 2.94 4.48
N ALA A 116 -14.04 3.04 4.37
CA ALA A 116 -14.69 3.62 3.21
C ALA A 116 -14.42 5.14 3.13
N PRO A 117 -14.26 5.72 1.93
CA PRO A 117 -13.89 7.14 1.74
C PRO A 117 -14.91 8.16 2.27
N ARG A 118 -16.07 7.70 2.76
CA ARG A 118 -17.12 8.52 3.38
C ARG A 118 -17.26 8.32 4.89
N GLN A 119 -16.42 7.49 5.51
CA GLN A 119 -16.47 7.24 6.94
C GLN A 119 -15.28 7.90 7.65
N VAL A 120 -15.61 8.54 8.77
CA VAL A 120 -14.70 9.24 9.71
C VAL A 120 -13.58 8.33 10.24
N THR A 121 -13.71 7.02 10.04
CA THR A 121 -12.81 5.97 10.51
C THR A 121 -11.69 5.63 9.55
N THR A 122 -11.35 6.47 8.57
CA THR A 122 -10.24 6.13 7.68
C THR A 122 -8.92 6.20 8.46
N ALA A 123 -8.32 5.04 8.73
CA ALA A 123 -7.02 4.97 9.40
C ALA A 123 -5.98 5.84 8.67
N VAL A 124 -5.13 6.55 9.42
CA VAL A 124 -4.15 7.53 8.89
C VAL A 124 -3.26 6.97 7.76
N ILE A 125 -3.05 5.64 7.74
CA ILE A 125 -2.19 4.94 6.78
C ILE A 125 -2.86 4.79 5.40
N LEU A 126 -4.18 4.54 5.36
CA LEU A 126 -4.93 4.25 4.14
C LEU A 126 -5.82 5.42 3.69
N ALA A 127 -5.84 6.51 4.45
CA ALA A 127 -6.67 7.67 4.13
C ALA A 127 -6.14 8.42 2.91
N LEU A 128 -7.09 8.86 2.08
CA LEU A 128 -6.83 9.77 0.97
C LEU A 128 -6.29 11.09 1.51
N SER A 129 -5.42 11.72 0.72
CA SER A 129 -4.88 13.03 1.07
C SER A 129 -6.02 14.05 1.13
N GLY A 130 -6.17 14.73 2.27
CA GLY A 130 -7.26 15.67 2.48
C GLY A 130 -7.23 16.28 3.88
N GLN A 131 -8.15 17.21 4.15
CA GLN A 131 -8.23 17.88 5.45
C GLN A 131 -8.44 16.88 6.60
N ALA A 132 -9.33 15.91 6.43
CA ALA A 132 -9.58 14.86 7.42
C ALA A 132 -8.31 14.04 7.75
N TRP A 133 -7.49 13.72 6.75
CA TRP A 133 -6.22 13.04 6.97
C TRP A 133 -5.22 13.92 7.72
N ARG A 134 -5.12 15.21 7.37
CA ARG A 134 -4.23 16.16 8.05
C ARG A 134 -4.60 16.33 9.52
N GLU A 135 -5.88 16.49 9.82
CA GLU A 135 -6.40 16.61 11.18
C GLU A 135 -6.09 15.35 12.00
N GLN A 136 -6.42 14.17 11.48
CA GLN A 136 -6.16 12.90 12.18
C GLN A 136 -4.67 12.63 12.38
N ARG A 137 -3.83 12.98 11.40
CA ARG A 137 -2.37 12.88 11.51
C ARG A 137 -1.83 13.83 12.58
N CYS A 138 -2.25 15.10 12.58
CA CYS A 138 -1.83 16.08 13.58
C CYS A 138 -2.28 15.65 14.98
N PHE A 139 -3.54 15.24 15.13
CA PHE A 139 -4.07 14.74 16.41
C PHE A 139 -3.26 13.52 16.92
N SER A 140 -3.00 12.54 16.06
CA SER A 140 -2.24 11.34 16.43
C SER A 140 -0.81 11.68 16.85
N LEU A 141 -0.11 12.51 16.06
CA LEU A 141 1.26 12.91 16.37
C LEU A 141 1.34 13.75 17.64
N SER A 142 0.45 14.73 17.82
CA SER A 142 0.41 15.53 19.05
C SER A 142 0.11 14.66 20.27
N THR A 143 -0.80 13.70 20.16
CA THR A 143 -1.12 12.78 21.25
C THR A 143 0.08 11.90 21.59
N LEU A 144 0.75 11.32 20.59
CA LEU A 144 1.97 10.52 20.79
C LEU A 144 3.10 11.35 21.41
N CYS A 145 3.36 12.55 20.90
CA CYS A 145 4.37 13.45 21.48
C CYS A 145 4.00 13.85 22.92
N ASN A 146 2.73 14.08 23.23
CA ASN A 146 2.29 14.40 24.59
C ASN A 146 2.46 13.22 25.55
N LEU A 147 2.31 11.98 25.07
CA LEU A 147 2.65 10.78 25.84
C LEU A 147 4.19 10.65 26.02
N GLU A 148 4.97 11.03 25.00
CA GLU A 148 6.43 11.09 25.08
C GLU A 148 6.95 12.22 25.96
N LEU A 149 6.19 13.30 26.19
CA LEU A 149 6.59 14.37 27.12
C LEU A 149 6.56 13.91 28.58
N ASP A 150 5.88 12.80 28.87
CA ASP A 150 6.01 12.04 30.13
C ASP A 150 7.03 10.88 29.97
N LYS A 151 8.23 11.19 29.47
CA LYS A 151 9.31 10.23 29.14
C LYS A 151 9.50 9.12 30.18
N LYS A 152 9.37 9.48 31.47
CA LYS A 152 9.54 8.55 32.58
C LYS A 152 8.48 7.45 32.60
N SER A 153 7.25 7.73 32.19
CA SER A 153 6.18 6.73 32.20
C SER A 153 6.24 5.81 31.00
N LEU A 154 6.50 6.31 29.79
CA LEU A 154 6.61 5.47 28.59
C LEU A 154 7.81 4.51 28.66
N GLU A 155 8.98 4.99 29.10
CA GLU A 155 10.16 4.15 29.29
C GLU A 155 9.90 3.04 30.31
N GLN A 156 9.23 3.37 31.42
CA GLN A 156 8.83 2.38 32.44
C GLN A 156 7.85 1.35 31.88
N TRP A 157 6.91 1.76 31.03
CA TRP A 157 5.98 0.85 30.35
C TRP A 157 6.67 -0.10 29.39
N VAL A 158 7.60 0.41 28.58
CA VAL A 158 8.38 -0.42 27.65
C VAL A 158 9.23 -1.43 28.42
N ILE A 159 9.88 -1.01 29.51
CA ILE A 159 10.65 -1.91 30.38
C ILE A 159 9.73 -2.96 31.02
N LEU A 160 8.56 -2.57 31.53
CA LEU A 160 7.60 -3.48 32.13
C LEU A 160 7.14 -4.54 31.13
N GLU A 161 6.72 -4.14 29.94
CA GLU A 161 6.28 -5.07 28.89
C GLU A 161 7.44 -6.01 28.48
N ALA A 162 8.67 -5.50 28.38
CA ALA A 162 9.85 -6.32 28.12
C ALA A 162 10.12 -7.34 29.23
N THR A 163 9.91 -6.99 30.50
CA THR A 163 10.04 -7.95 31.62
C THR A 163 8.96 -9.02 31.60
N PHE A 164 7.72 -8.67 31.25
CA PHE A 164 6.65 -9.66 31.05
C PHE A 164 6.97 -10.58 29.89
N LEU A 165 7.43 -10.03 28.77
CA LEU A 165 7.86 -10.79 27.60
C LEU A 165 8.99 -11.77 27.97
N TRP A 166 9.98 -11.31 28.73
CA TRP A 166 11.07 -12.14 29.23
C TRP A 166 10.56 -13.29 30.11
N ALA A 167 9.69 -13.01 31.08
CA ALA A 167 9.10 -14.05 31.92
C ALA A 167 8.31 -15.09 31.10
N THR A 168 7.61 -14.65 30.04
CA THR A 168 6.94 -15.60 29.13
C THR A 168 7.92 -16.46 28.35
N PHE A 169 9.06 -15.90 27.91
CA PHE A 169 10.11 -16.67 27.23
C PHE A 169 10.72 -17.75 28.14
N GLU A 170 10.99 -17.44 29.41
CA GLU A 170 11.51 -18.41 30.37
C GLU A 170 10.53 -19.57 30.60
N SER A 171 9.23 -19.27 30.69
CA SER A 171 8.19 -20.30 30.90
C SER A 171 7.99 -21.23 29.70
N GLN A 172 8.22 -20.73 28.47
CA GLN A 172 8.04 -21.50 27.22
C GLN A 172 9.30 -22.22 26.75
N ALA A 173 10.47 -21.96 27.34
CA ALA A 173 11.73 -22.63 26.98
C ALA A 173 11.72 -24.17 27.20
N ARG A 174 10.65 -24.74 27.77
CA ARG A 174 10.44 -26.20 27.93
C ARG A 174 9.58 -26.84 26.83
N GLU A 175 8.98 -26.09 25.93
CA GLU A 175 8.14 -26.60 24.82
C GLU A 175 8.60 -26.04 23.46
N ASN A 176 8.26 -26.73 22.36
CA ASN A 176 8.69 -26.36 21.00
C ASN A 176 8.27 -24.92 20.63
N TRP A 177 9.27 -24.12 20.28
CA TRP A 177 9.17 -22.67 20.10
C TRP A 177 8.32 -22.28 18.86
N CYS A 178 7.37 -21.36 19.02
CA CYS A 178 6.60 -20.76 17.93
C CYS A 178 6.35 -19.28 18.22
N GLY A 179 7.22 -18.39 17.70
CA GLY A 179 7.22 -16.95 18.00
C GLY A 179 5.90 -16.22 17.73
N GLY A 180 5.05 -16.70 16.81
CA GLY A 180 3.75 -16.10 16.52
C GLY A 180 2.72 -16.21 17.65
N ARG A 181 2.86 -17.17 18.58
CA ARG A 181 1.92 -17.37 19.69
C ARG A 181 2.16 -16.46 20.90
N LEU A 182 3.32 -15.80 20.99
CA LEU A 182 3.68 -14.94 22.12
C LEU A 182 2.84 -13.66 22.15
N LEU A 183 2.65 -13.01 21.00
CA LEU A 183 1.96 -11.72 20.88
C LEU A 183 0.50 -11.77 21.36
N HIS A 184 -0.16 -12.92 21.23
CA HIS A 184 -1.56 -13.08 21.64
C HIS A 184 -1.71 -13.31 23.15
N ARG A 185 -0.68 -13.78 23.85
CA ARG A 185 -0.80 -14.19 25.27
C ARG A 185 -0.36 -13.11 26.26
N THR A 186 0.55 -12.21 25.87
CA THR A 186 1.05 -11.13 26.73
C THR A 186 0.11 -9.91 26.77
N LEU A 187 -0.58 -9.59 25.67
CA LEU A 187 -1.28 -8.30 25.55
C LEU A 187 -2.69 -8.23 26.18
N LEU A 188 -3.28 -9.34 26.65
CA LEU A 188 -4.74 -9.41 26.85
C LEU A 188 -5.30 -9.31 28.29
N PRO A 189 -4.67 -9.78 29.38
CA PRO A 189 -5.39 -9.74 30.67
C PRO A 189 -5.28 -8.41 31.43
N GLY A 190 -4.20 -7.63 31.26
CA GLY A 190 -3.92 -6.44 32.08
C GLY A 190 -3.62 -5.14 31.32
N CYS A 191 -3.06 -5.22 30.11
CA CYS A 191 -2.57 -4.06 29.38
C CYS A 191 -3.69 -3.25 28.69
N LEU A 192 -4.79 -3.89 28.29
CA LEU A 192 -5.90 -3.18 27.62
C LEU A 192 -6.64 -2.20 28.54
N PHE A 193 -6.79 -2.53 29.82
CA PHE A 193 -7.50 -1.67 30.77
C PHE A 193 -6.71 -0.40 31.08
N SER A 194 -5.40 -0.52 31.32
CA SER A 194 -4.55 0.63 31.65
C SER A 194 -4.26 1.54 30.47
N LEU A 195 -4.13 0.98 29.25
CA LEU A 195 -3.90 1.78 28.04
C LEU A 195 -5.17 2.55 27.63
N VAL A 196 -6.36 1.97 27.82
CA VAL A 196 -7.65 2.67 27.63
C VAL A 196 -7.83 3.78 28.66
N ASP A 197 -7.47 3.55 29.93
CA ASP A 197 -7.54 4.60 30.96
C ASP A 197 -6.54 5.74 30.70
N CYS A 198 -5.32 5.41 30.25
CA CYS A 198 -4.31 6.40 29.90
C CYS A 198 -4.70 7.21 28.65
N LEU A 199 -5.25 6.53 27.63
CA LEU A 199 -5.82 7.20 26.45
C LEU A 199 -7.02 8.07 26.80
N ASN A 200 -7.93 7.61 27.67
CA ASN A 200 -9.06 8.41 28.14
C ASN A 200 -8.60 9.65 28.91
N LYS A 201 -7.54 9.53 29.73
CA LYS A 201 -6.94 10.68 30.43
C LYS A 201 -6.26 11.66 29.46
N ALA A 202 -5.54 11.14 28.47
CA ALA A 202 -4.88 11.96 27.45
C ALA A 202 -5.90 12.69 26.57
N VAL A 203 -6.96 12.01 26.14
CA VAL A 203 -8.07 12.59 25.37
C VAL A 203 -8.82 13.64 26.21
N SER A 204 -9.08 13.36 27.50
CA SER A 204 -9.72 14.33 28.40
C SER A 204 -8.89 15.60 28.62
N ASN A 205 -7.56 15.51 28.58
CA ASN A 205 -6.67 16.67 28.71
C ASN A 205 -6.54 17.47 27.40
N VAL A 206 -6.80 16.85 26.25
CA VAL A 206 -6.80 17.53 24.95
C VAL A 206 -8.14 18.22 24.67
N ILE A 207 -9.25 17.72 25.23
CA ILE A 207 -10.59 18.34 25.07
C ILE A 207 -10.80 19.53 26.03
N SER A 208 -10.02 19.64 27.11
CA SER A 208 -10.14 20.69 28.13
C SER A 208 -9.29 21.95 27.88
N HIS A 209 -8.56 22.00 26.75
CA HIS A 209 -7.76 23.13 26.27
C HIS A 209 -8.23 23.60 24.90
#